data_AF-A0A954U353-F1
#
_entry.id   AF-A0A954U353-F1
#
_cell.length_a   1.000
_cell.length_b   1.000
_cell.length_c   1.000
_cell.angle_alpha   90.00
_cell.angle_beta   90.00
_cell.angle_gamma   90.00
#
_symmetry.space_group_name_H-M   'P 1'
#
loop_
_entity.id
_entity.type
_entity.pdbx_description
1 polymer ?
#
loop_
_entity_poly.entity_id
_entity_poly.type
_entity_poly.pdbx_seq_one_letter_code
_entity_poly.pdbx_strand_id
1 'polypeptide(L)'
;MSGLRQQKSWAAWLLPVMLPLICFGAAAAIMSIPPDTQGVDIVAGRDLFRANCGACHFAKMGFPAHHGPNLHEIGRTGAHRRPDMTAPEYILESILDPAAFVAPGSRPGMPLNVATQLTPEEVRNIVGFLASRDARPDYAHIRQLEIPDRRTDENESIHVGREQMDVAWRVLTEKGQCLECHTLYATPNDRIMAPALFSAGLTDRQYVRDS
;
A
#
# COMPACT_ATOMS: atom_id res chain seq x y z
N MET A 1 82.42 43.82 -19.84
CA MET A 1 83.23 43.07 -18.86
C MET A 1 82.29 42.05 -18.21
N SER A 2 82.13 40.87 -18.81
CA SER A 2 82.82 39.62 -18.43
C SER A 2 82.05 38.86 -17.34
N GLY A 3 81.50 37.69 -17.70
CA GLY A 3 80.91 36.71 -16.78
C GLY A 3 80.06 35.67 -17.53
N LEU A 4 80.70 34.66 -18.14
CA LEU A 4 80.68 33.23 -17.72
C LEU A 4 79.30 32.57 -17.93
N ARG A 5 79.02 31.93 -19.07
CA ARG A 5 79.43 30.57 -19.52
C ARG A 5 79.18 29.49 -18.46
N GLN A 6 78.22 28.58 -18.73
CA GLN A 6 78.20 27.12 -18.47
C GLN A 6 76.77 26.60 -18.80
N GLN A 7 76.50 26.18 -20.04
CA GLN A 7 76.52 24.79 -20.51
C GLN A 7 75.85 23.79 -19.55
N LYS A 8 74.73 23.20 -20.01
CA LYS A 8 74.52 21.74 -20.05
C LYS A 8 73.36 21.39 -20.99
N SER A 9 73.75 20.94 -22.17
CA SER A 9 72.94 20.26 -23.17
C SER A 9 72.62 18.83 -22.74
N TRP A 10 71.35 18.47 -22.82
CA TRP A 10 70.87 17.09 -23.00
C TRP A 10 69.57 17.22 -23.80
N ALA A 11 69.66 17.17 -25.13
CA ALA A 11 69.39 15.95 -25.89
C ALA A 11 67.98 15.42 -25.55
N ALA A 12 66.95 15.94 -26.22
CA ALA A 12 66.47 15.40 -27.50
C ALA A 12 65.89 13.99 -27.35
N TRP A 13 64.58 13.92 -27.13
CA TRP A 13 63.72 12.85 -27.65
C TRP A 13 62.44 13.49 -28.18
N LEU A 14 62.49 13.82 -29.48
CA LEU A 14 61.33 13.89 -30.34
C LEU A 14 60.83 12.46 -30.55
N LEU A 15 59.54 12.19 -30.35
CA LEU A 15 58.62 11.93 -31.45
C LEU A 15 57.17 11.78 -30.93
N PRO A 16 56.20 12.20 -31.76
CA PRO A 16 54.77 12.28 -31.46
C PRO A 16 54.11 10.91 -31.66
N VAL A 17 52.81 10.78 -31.38
CA VAL A 17 51.82 10.01 -32.17
C VAL A 17 50.48 9.98 -31.43
N MET A 18 49.52 10.67 -32.03
CA MET A 18 48.11 10.30 -32.24
C MET A 18 47.29 9.68 -31.08
N LEU A 19 46.37 10.49 -30.55
CA LEU A 19 44.98 10.10 -30.23
C LEU A 19 44.33 9.43 -31.48
N PRO A 20 43.26 8.60 -31.43
CA PRO A 20 42.37 8.24 -30.30
C PRO A 20 42.01 6.72 -30.23
N LEU A 21 41.41 6.25 -29.13
CA LEU A 21 40.32 5.26 -29.26
C LEU A 21 39.44 5.20 -28.00
N ILE A 22 38.17 5.46 -28.26
CA ILE A 22 37.02 5.33 -27.40
C ILE A 22 36.90 3.87 -26.95
N CYS A 23 36.99 3.62 -25.65
CA CYS A 23 36.35 2.46 -25.02
C CYS A 23 35.32 3.00 -24.02
N PHE A 24 34.18 3.46 -24.54
CA PHE A 24 32.95 3.55 -23.76
C PHE A 24 32.52 2.11 -23.46
N GLY A 25 33.13 1.53 -22.42
CA GLY A 25 32.65 0.28 -21.83
C GLY A 25 31.31 0.57 -21.19
N ALA A 26 30.23 0.27 -21.91
CA ALA A 26 28.90 0.15 -21.32
C ALA A 26 28.95 -1.03 -20.34
N ALA A 27 29.33 -0.75 -19.09
CA ALA A 27 29.02 -1.62 -17.98
C ALA A 27 27.50 -1.62 -17.86
N ALA A 28 26.85 -2.62 -18.47
CA ALA A 28 25.48 -2.94 -18.19
C ALA A 28 25.41 -3.21 -16.68
N ALA A 29 24.88 -2.24 -15.94
CA ALA A 29 24.51 -2.42 -14.55
C ALA A 29 23.41 -3.48 -14.54
N ILE A 30 23.79 -4.73 -14.26
CA ILE A 30 22.87 -5.80 -13.92
C ILE A 30 22.29 -5.37 -12.58
N MET A 31 21.19 -4.63 -12.61
CA MET A 31 20.42 -4.26 -11.43
C MET A 31 19.96 -5.58 -10.82
N SER A 32 20.72 -6.07 -9.85
CA SER A 32 20.46 -7.34 -9.20
C SER A 32 19.15 -7.18 -8.45
N ILE A 33 18.09 -7.80 -8.97
CA ILE A 33 16.83 -7.98 -8.25
C ILE A 33 17.21 -8.62 -6.92
N PRO A 34 16.82 -8.06 -5.76
CA PRO A 34 17.13 -8.66 -4.49
C PRO A 34 16.59 -10.10 -4.50
N PRO A 35 17.44 -11.12 -4.24
CA PRO A 35 17.05 -12.53 -4.33
C PRO A 35 15.97 -12.93 -3.30
N ASP A 36 15.63 -12.01 -2.40
CA ASP A 36 14.73 -12.22 -1.27
C ASP A 36 13.25 -12.34 -1.70
N THR A 37 12.81 -11.58 -2.71
CA THR A 37 11.38 -11.50 -3.08
C THR A 37 10.90 -12.61 -4.04
N GLN A 38 11.68 -13.66 -4.29
CA GLN A 38 11.26 -14.73 -5.23
C GLN A 38 9.86 -15.23 -4.87
N GLY A 39 8.92 -15.30 -5.81
CA GLY A 39 7.53 -15.75 -5.54
C GLY A 39 6.64 -14.80 -4.70
N VAL A 40 7.10 -13.58 -4.40
CA VAL A 40 6.26 -12.49 -3.86
C VAL A 40 6.52 -11.24 -4.69
N ASP A 41 5.58 -10.89 -5.57
CA ASP A 41 5.70 -9.72 -6.43
C ASP A 41 5.19 -8.46 -5.73
N ILE A 42 6.12 -7.74 -5.08
CA ILE A 42 5.82 -6.49 -4.38
C ILE A 42 5.41 -5.34 -5.33
N VAL A 43 5.74 -5.43 -6.62
CA VAL A 43 5.35 -4.42 -7.62
C VAL A 43 3.90 -4.64 -8.00
N ALA A 44 3.51 -5.87 -8.32
CA ALA A 44 2.11 -6.25 -8.49
C ALA A 44 1.29 -5.94 -7.23
N GLY A 45 1.83 -6.28 -6.05
CA GLY A 45 1.20 -5.99 -4.76
C GLY A 45 0.93 -4.50 -4.52
N ARG A 46 1.84 -3.61 -4.91
CA ARG A 46 1.64 -2.16 -4.87
C ARG A 46 0.47 -1.73 -5.75
N ASP A 47 0.40 -2.27 -6.96
CA ASP A 47 -0.58 -1.84 -7.95
C ASP A 47 -1.97 -2.39 -7.60
N LEU A 48 -2.05 -3.61 -7.08
CA LEU A 48 -3.25 -4.17 -6.45
C LEU A 48 -3.70 -3.38 -5.22
N PHE A 49 -2.76 -2.99 -4.34
CA PHE A 49 -3.08 -2.14 -3.19
C PHE A 49 -3.69 -0.80 -3.63
N ARG A 50 -3.13 -0.16 -4.67
CA ARG A 50 -3.68 1.10 -5.20
C ARG A 50 -5.10 0.91 -5.73
N ALA A 51 -5.35 -0.19 -6.45
CA ALA A 51 -6.66 -0.47 -7.04
C ALA A 51 -7.74 -0.81 -5.99
N ASN A 52 -7.38 -1.54 -4.93
CA ASN A 52 -8.35 -2.14 -4.00
C ASN A 52 -8.41 -1.46 -2.63
N CYS A 53 -7.29 -0.89 -2.17
CA CYS A 53 -7.17 -0.32 -0.82
C CYS A 53 -6.93 1.20 -0.84
N GLY A 54 -6.44 1.73 -1.96
CA GLY A 54 -5.99 3.12 -2.11
C GLY A 54 -7.08 4.18 -1.97
N ALA A 55 -8.36 3.81 -2.09
CA ALA A 55 -9.48 4.72 -1.84
C ALA A 55 -9.59 5.12 -0.36
N CYS A 56 -9.16 4.24 0.56
CA CYS A 56 -9.25 4.50 2.00
C CYS A 56 -7.89 4.70 2.65
N HIS A 57 -6.87 3.99 2.19
CA HIS A 57 -5.54 3.97 2.80
C HIS A 57 -4.50 4.64 1.92
N PHE A 58 -3.67 5.46 2.56
CA PHE A 58 -2.36 5.82 2.02
C PHE A 58 -1.30 4.84 2.51
N ALA A 59 -0.24 4.65 1.73
CA ALA A 59 0.94 3.88 2.12
C ALA A 59 2.21 4.70 1.85
N LYS A 60 2.17 5.99 2.18
CA LYS A 60 3.21 6.98 1.84
C LYS A 60 3.54 7.86 3.04
N MET A 61 4.83 8.08 3.27
CA MET A 61 5.32 8.92 4.37
C MET A 61 4.74 10.34 4.31
N GLY A 62 4.37 10.89 5.46
CA GLY A 62 3.91 12.29 5.59
C GLY A 62 2.46 12.54 5.16
N PHE A 63 1.74 11.53 4.71
CA PHE A 63 0.30 11.65 4.43
C PHE A 63 -0.50 11.43 5.72
N PRO A 64 -1.51 12.24 6.04
CA PRO A 64 -2.35 11.99 7.21
C PRO A 64 -3.23 10.74 7.00
N ALA A 65 -3.79 10.21 8.09
CA ALA A 65 -4.91 9.29 8.00
C ALA A 65 -6.08 9.96 7.28
N HIS A 66 -6.86 9.19 6.52
CA HIS A 66 -8.01 9.68 5.78
C HIS A 66 -9.27 8.93 6.20
N HIS A 67 -9.78 8.01 5.36
CA HIS A 67 -10.84 7.08 5.76
C HIS A 67 -10.28 5.90 6.55
N GLY A 68 -9.08 5.43 6.18
CA GLY A 68 -8.29 4.45 6.93
C GLY A 68 -6.98 5.04 7.46
N PRO A 69 -6.29 4.33 8.37
CA PRO A 69 -4.94 4.69 8.81
C PRO A 69 -3.94 4.72 7.65
N ASN A 70 -2.93 5.56 7.75
CA ASN A 70 -1.79 5.51 6.84
C ASN A 70 -0.91 4.29 7.16
N LEU A 71 -0.66 3.47 6.15
CA LEU A 71 0.05 2.20 6.22
C LEU A 71 1.53 2.32 5.84
N HIS A 72 2.08 3.53 5.76
CA HIS A 72 3.50 3.74 5.43
C HIS A 72 4.46 3.02 6.38
N GLU A 73 4.07 2.81 7.64
CA GLU A 73 4.91 2.20 8.67
C GLU A 73 4.40 0.81 9.08
N ILE A 74 3.49 0.20 8.30
CA ILE A 74 2.79 -1.01 8.74
C ILE A 74 3.71 -2.23 8.82
N GLY A 75 4.75 -2.32 8.00
CA GLY A 75 5.73 -3.39 8.08
C GLY A 75 6.52 -3.37 9.39
N ARG A 76 6.82 -2.18 9.92
CA ARG A 76 7.47 -2.01 11.22
C ARG A 76 6.49 -2.15 12.38
N THR A 77 5.38 -1.41 12.33
CA THR A 77 4.44 -1.32 13.46
C THR A 77 3.56 -2.56 13.60
N GLY A 78 3.30 -3.30 12.50
CA GLY A 78 2.45 -4.50 12.47
C GLY A 78 2.94 -5.60 13.42
N ALA A 79 4.26 -5.81 13.50
CA ALA A 79 4.88 -6.82 14.38
C ALA A 79 4.68 -6.53 15.89
N HIS A 80 4.12 -5.38 16.23
CA HIS A 80 3.87 -4.97 17.62
C HIS A 80 2.38 -4.74 17.92
N ARG A 81 1.48 -5.06 16.97
CA ARG A 81 0.03 -4.85 17.15
C ARG A 81 -0.62 -5.96 17.96
N ARG A 82 -0.19 -7.19 17.75
CA ARG A 82 -0.69 -8.37 18.45
C ARG A 82 0.47 -9.21 18.97
N PRO A 83 0.36 -9.80 20.18
CA PRO A 83 1.33 -10.77 20.64
C PRO A 83 1.35 -11.98 19.71
N ASP A 84 2.52 -12.61 19.59
CA ASP A 84 2.72 -13.85 18.85
C ASP A 84 2.39 -13.81 17.35
N MET A 85 2.41 -12.60 16.76
CA MET A 85 2.24 -12.39 15.32
C MET A 85 3.37 -11.56 14.74
N THR A 86 3.88 -12.00 13.59
CA THR A 86 4.74 -11.21 12.73
C THR A 86 3.93 -10.11 12.00
N ALA A 87 4.62 -9.11 11.45
CA ALA A 87 3.94 -8.08 10.67
C ALA A 87 3.15 -8.65 9.48
N PRO A 88 3.68 -9.59 8.66
CA PRO A 88 2.91 -10.19 7.58
C PRO A 88 1.65 -10.92 8.05
N GLU A 89 1.70 -11.67 9.15
CA GLU A 89 0.54 -12.37 9.71
C GLU A 89 -0.54 -11.38 10.18
N TYR A 90 -0.13 -10.33 10.90
CA TYR A 90 -1.02 -9.25 11.31
C TYR A 90 -1.68 -8.54 10.12
N ILE A 91 -0.91 -8.25 9.07
CA ILE A 91 -1.42 -7.61 7.85
C ILE A 91 -2.41 -8.54 7.14
N LEU A 92 -2.11 -9.83 7.06
CA LEU A 92 -2.99 -10.82 6.44
C LEU A 92 -4.32 -10.94 7.21
N GLU A 93 -4.28 -11.04 8.54
CA GLU A 93 -5.48 -11.04 9.37
C GLU A 93 -6.29 -9.76 9.15
N SER A 94 -5.65 -8.60 9.16
CA SER A 94 -6.34 -7.32 8.94
C SER A 94 -7.04 -7.24 7.58
N ILE A 95 -6.56 -7.98 6.57
CA ILE A 95 -7.17 -8.05 5.22
C ILE A 95 -8.32 -9.08 5.18
N LEU A 96 -8.14 -10.23 5.81
CA LEU A 96 -9.09 -11.35 5.74
C LEU A 96 -10.21 -11.28 6.78
N ASP A 97 -9.92 -10.68 7.93
CA ASP A 97 -10.85 -10.43 9.03
C ASP A 97 -10.54 -9.05 9.67
N PRO A 98 -10.94 -7.95 9.02
CA PRO A 98 -10.65 -6.60 9.52
C PRO A 98 -11.29 -6.27 10.87
N ALA A 99 -12.26 -7.07 11.33
CA ALA A 99 -12.95 -6.89 12.60
C ALA A 99 -12.26 -7.63 13.76
N ALA A 100 -11.41 -8.63 13.47
CA ALA A 100 -10.67 -9.37 14.49
C ALA A 100 -9.83 -8.47 15.40
N PHE A 101 -9.25 -7.40 14.84
CA PHE A 101 -8.49 -6.41 15.60
C PHE A 101 -8.53 -5.03 14.95
N VAL A 102 -9.03 -4.04 15.69
CA VAL A 102 -8.99 -2.63 15.28
C VAL A 102 -7.80 -1.96 15.96
N ALA A 103 -6.83 -1.53 15.15
CA ALA A 103 -5.62 -0.88 15.62
C ALA A 103 -5.91 0.38 16.48
N PRO A 104 -5.18 0.60 17.59
CA PRO A 104 -5.32 1.81 18.40
C PRO A 104 -5.29 3.10 17.57
N GLY A 105 -6.22 4.01 17.84
CA GLY A 105 -6.39 5.27 17.10
C GLY A 105 -7.11 5.13 15.74
N SER A 106 -7.47 3.92 15.33
CA SER A 106 -8.30 3.67 14.14
C SER A 106 -9.77 3.52 14.53
N ARG A 107 -10.66 3.71 13.54
CA ARG A 107 -12.09 3.46 13.70
C ARG A 107 -12.44 2.11 13.04
N PRO A 108 -13.37 1.32 13.60
CA PRO A 108 -13.99 0.23 12.86
C PRO A 108 -14.59 0.78 11.57
N GLY A 109 -14.44 0.08 10.45
CA GLY A 109 -14.78 0.67 9.15
C GLY A 109 -14.27 -0.04 7.91
N MET A 110 -13.24 -0.88 8.04
CA MET A 110 -12.69 -1.61 6.90
C MET A 110 -13.69 -2.67 6.42
N PRO A 111 -14.07 -2.70 5.13
CA PRO A 111 -15.08 -3.64 4.64
C PRO A 111 -14.64 -5.09 4.81
N LEU A 112 -15.54 -5.99 5.25
CA LEU A 112 -15.21 -7.40 5.47
C LEU A 112 -14.90 -8.15 4.17
N ASN A 113 -15.34 -7.62 3.04
CA ASN A 113 -15.20 -8.23 1.72
C ASN A 113 -14.11 -7.57 0.85
N VAL A 114 -13.17 -6.79 1.43
CA VAL A 114 -12.13 -6.09 0.65
C VAL A 114 -11.26 -7.01 -0.21
N ALA A 115 -11.11 -8.28 0.17
CA ALA A 115 -10.26 -9.24 -0.50
C ALA A 115 -11.02 -10.36 -1.22
N THR A 116 -12.36 -10.35 -1.22
CA THR A 116 -13.16 -11.48 -1.75
C THR A 116 -13.09 -11.62 -3.26
N GLN A 117 -12.58 -10.62 -3.97
CA GLN A 117 -12.33 -10.68 -5.42
C GLN A 117 -10.87 -10.96 -5.77
N LEU A 118 -10.00 -11.10 -4.78
CA LEU A 118 -8.57 -11.32 -4.97
C LEU A 118 -8.23 -12.80 -4.81
N THR A 119 -7.34 -13.29 -5.65
CA THR A 119 -6.74 -14.62 -5.51
C THR A 119 -5.81 -14.66 -4.29
N PRO A 120 -5.54 -15.86 -3.73
CA PRO A 120 -4.55 -16.01 -2.67
C PRO A 120 -3.17 -15.42 -3.00
N GLU A 121 -2.74 -15.53 -4.26
CA GLU A 121 -1.46 -14.96 -4.73
C GLU A 121 -1.48 -13.43 -4.77
N GLU A 122 -2.57 -12.83 -5.23
CA GLU A 122 -2.75 -11.37 -5.22
C GLU A 122 -2.75 -10.82 -3.78
N VAL A 123 -3.46 -11.48 -2.86
CA VAL A 123 -3.42 -11.13 -1.43
C VAL A 123 -2.00 -11.25 -0.88
N ARG A 124 -1.28 -12.33 -1.20
CA ARG A 124 0.12 -12.52 -0.80
C ARG A 124 1.02 -11.38 -1.28
N ASN A 125 0.84 -10.95 -2.53
CA ASN A 125 1.61 -9.86 -3.12
C ASN A 125 1.30 -8.53 -2.42
N ILE A 126 0.04 -8.26 -2.07
CA ILE A 126 -0.34 -7.08 -1.26
C ILE A 126 0.31 -7.14 0.12
N VAL A 127 0.26 -8.30 0.80
CA VAL A 127 0.92 -8.50 2.11
C VAL A 127 2.42 -8.24 2.00
N GLY A 128 3.09 -8.77 0.97
CA GLY A 128 4.50 -8.51 0.70
C GLY A 128 4.82 -7.03 0.49
N PHE A 129 4.00 -6.35 -0.32
CA PHE A 129 4.11 -4.91 -0.51
C PHE A 129 3.96 -4.15 0.82
N LEU A 130 2.92 -4.43 1.61
CA LEU A 130 2.67 -3.73 2.87
C LEU A 130 3.71 -4.06 3.95
N ALA A 131 4.15 -5.31 4.06
CA ALA A 131 5.19 -5.73 4.99
C ALA A 131 6.56 -5.09 4.67
N SER A 132 6.80 -4.70 3.41
CA SER A 132 7.98 -3.93 3.01
C SER A 132 7.89 -2.42 3.35
N ARG A 133 6.80 -1.95 3.96
CA ARG A 133 6.63 -0.56 4.35
C ARG A 133 7.32 -0.27 5.69
N ASP A 134 8.37 0.55 5.61
CA ASP A 134 9.25 0.91 6.72
C ASP A 134 9.95 -0.29 7.39
N ALA A 135 10.02 -1.43 6.70
CA ALA A 135 10.69 -2.64 7.17
C ALA A 135 11.19 -3.49 6.00
N ARG A 136 12.11 -4.43 6.29
CA ARG A 136 12.47 -5.53 5.38
C ARG A 136 11.84 -6.81 5.93
N PRO A 137 10.81 -7.37 5.27
CA PRO A 137 10.15 -8.56 5.76
C PRO A 137 10.91 -9.83 5.36
N ASP A 138 10.66 -10.91 6.09
CA ASP A 138 11.05 -12.25 5.66
C ASP A 138 10.09 -12.75 4.57
N TYR A 139 10.50 -12.62 3.31
CA TYR A 139 9.68 -13.05 2.18
C TYR A 139 9.54 -14.57 2.09
N ALA A 140 10.44 -15.35 2.70
CA ALA A 140 10.30 -16.80 2.75
C ALA A 140 9.12 -17.19 3.63
N HIS A 141 8.94 -16.53 4.77
CA HIS A 141 7.75 -16.69 5.59
C HIS A 141 6.48 -16.25 4.86
N ILE A 142 6.51 -15.10 4.15
CA ILE A 142 5.35 -14.62 3.37
C ILE A 142 4.91 -15.62 2.31
N ARG A 143 5.85 -16.34 1.66
CA ARG A 143 5.52 -17.42 0.70
C ARG A 143 4.75 -18.57 1.32
N GLN A 144 4.97 -18.83 2.61
CA GLN A 144 4.42 -19.98 3.33
C GLN A 144 3.10 -19.66 4.02
N LEU A 145 2.67 -18.40 4.08
CA LEU A 145 1.38 -18.02 4.67
C LEU A 145 0.24 -18.79 4.01
N GLU A 146 -0.63 -19.36 4.83
CA GLU A 146 -1.87 -19.99 4.39
C GLU A 146 -2.90 -18.90 4.10
N ILE A 147 -3.31 -18.79 2.84
CA ILE A 147 -4.26 -17.77 2.39
C ILE A 147 -5.43 -18.50 1.74
N PRO A 148 -6.63 -18.50 2.35
CA PRO A 148 -7.80 -19.14 1.76
C PRO A 148 -8.24 -18.40 0.50
N ASP A 149 -8.72 -19.14 -0.51
CA ASP A 149 -9.37 -18.53 -1.67
C ASP A 149 -10.81 -18.13 -1.29
N ARG A 150 -11.00 -16.86 -0.92
CA ARG A 150 -12.30 -16.32 -0.51
C ARG A 150 -13.23 -16.00 -1.69
N ARG A 151 -12.77 -16.18 -2.93
CA ARG A 151 -13.62 -15.97 -4.12
C ARG A 151 -14.69 -17.04 -4.26
N THR A 152 -14.46 -18.23 -3.71
CA THR A 152 -15.40 -19.35 -3.76
C THR A 152 -16.44 -19.31 -2.64
N ASP A 153 -16.36 -18.32 -1.75
CA ASP A 153 -17.40 -18.05 -0.74
C ASP A 153 -18.60 -17.35 -1.41
N GLU A 154 -19.19 -18.00 -2.41
CA GLU A 154 -20.18 -17.44 -3.35
C GLU A 154 -21.57 -17.14 -2.75
N ASN A 155 -21.78 -17.26 -1.45
CA ASN A 155 -23.08 -16.86 -0.88
C ASN A 155 -22.98 -15.46 -0.25
N GLU A 156 -23.52 -14.48 -0.99
CA GLU A 156 -23.86 -13.11 -0.56
C GLU A 156 -22.90 -11.97 -0.97
N SER A 157 -22.28 -12.02 -2.15
CA SER A 157 -21.83 -10.78 -2.78
C SER A 157 -23.02 -10.06 -3.43
N ILE A 158 -23.56 -9.06 -2.74
CA ILE A 158 -24.57 -8.15 -3.32
C ILE A 158 -23.90 -7.40 -4.48
N HIS A 159 -24.28 -7.75 -5.71
CA HIS A 159 -23.85 -7.01 -6.90
C HIS A 159 -24.66 -5.72 -6.99
N VAL A 160 -24.05 -4.60 -6.60
CA VAL A 160 -24.66 -3.28 -6.74
C VAL A 160 -24.22 -2.64 -8.05
N GLY A 161 -25.13 -2.62 -9.03
CA GLY A 161 -24.89 -1.94 -10.31
C GLY A 161 -25.01 -0.42 -10.21
N ARG A 162 -24.56 0.26 -11.27
CA ARG A 162 -24.60 1.73 -11.36
C ARG A 162 -26.03 2.28 -11.24
N GLU A 163 -26.99 1.64 -11.89
CA GLU A 163 -28.39 2.05 -11.82
C GLU A 163 -28.93 2.00 -10.38
N GLN A 164 -28.58 0.95 -9.63
CA GLN A 164 -28.94 0.85 -8.21
C GLN A 164 -28.29 1.96 -7.39
N MET A 165 -27.03 2.34 -7.68
CA MET A 165 -26.38 3.47 -7.02
C MET A 165 -27.04 4.81 -7.34
N ASP A 166 -27.49 5.03 -8.57
CA ASP A 166 -28.19 6.26 -8.95
C ASP A 166 -29.58 6.36 -8.28
N VAL A 167 -30.26 5.21 -8.11
CA VAL A 167 -31.49 5.14 -7.32
C VAL A 167 -31.21 5.43 -5.84
N ALA A 168 -30.18 4.81 -5.27
CA ALA A 168 -29.79 5.02 -3.87
C ALA A 168 -29.39 6.48 -3.59
N TRP A 169 -28.64 7.10 -4.51
CA TRP A 169 -28.26 8.51 -4.41
C TRP A 169 -29.49 9.42 -4.36
N ARG A 170 -30.46 9.24 -5.26
CA ARG A 170 -31.71 10.01 -5.23
C ARG A 170 -32.51 9.79 -3.95
N VAL A 171 -32.47 8.60 -3.36
CA VAL A 171 -33.08 8.38 -2.05
C VAL A 171 -32.36 9.21 -0.98
N LEU A 172 -31.03 9.19 -0.96
CA LEU A 172 -30.23 9.95 -0.01
C LEU A 172 -30.40 11.47 -0.13
N THR A 173 -30.53 12.01 -1.34
CA THR A 173 -30.53 13.46 -1.58
C THR A 173 -31.91 14.07 -1.81
N GLU A 174 -32.83 13.36 -2.48
CA GLU A 174 -34.09 13.95 -2.95
C GLU A 174 -35.30 13.39 -2.18
N LYS A 175 -35.46 12.07 -2.17
CA LYS A 175 -36.69 11.45 -1.63
C LYS A 175 -36.69 11.33 -0.12
N GLY A 176 -35.57 10.84 0.43
CA GLY A 176 -35.37 10.68 1.86
C GLY A 176 -34.68 11.88 2.50
N GLN A 177 -34.06 12.74 1.69
CA GLN A 177 -33.33 13.94 2.14
C GLN A 177 -32.40 13.65 3.32
N CYS A 178 -31.85 12.43 3.37
CA CYS A 178 -31.06 11.94 4.49
C CYS A 178 -29.83 12.83 4.71
N LEU A 179 -29.29 13.39 3.63
CA LEU A 179 -28.10 14.25 3.70
C LEU A 179 -28.33 15.67 4.25
N GLU A 180 -29.58 16.04 4.56
CA GLU A 180 -29.87 17.29 5.28
C GLU A 180 -29.48 17.20 6.77
N CYS A 181 -29.52 15.99 7.34
CA CYS A 181 -29.15 15.73 8.73
C CYS A 181 -27.90 14.87 8.86
N HIS A 182 -27.70 13.90 7.97
CA HIS A 182 -26.55 13.01 7.97
C HIS A 182 -25.46 13.49 7.01
N THR A 183 -24.21 13.20 7.35
CA THR A 183 -23.13 13.21 6.35
C THR A 183 -22.95 11.80 5.79
N LEU A 184 -22.46 11.66 4.55
CA LEU A 184 -22.05 10.34 4.09
C LEU A 184 -20.82 9.89 4.86
N TYR A 185 -19.79 10.72 4.92
CA TYR A 185 -18.55 10.41 5.59
C TYR A 185 -18.46 11.11 6.95
N ALA A 186 -17.70 10.53 7.87
CA ALA A 186 -17.47 11.14 9.18
C ALA A 186 -16.76 12.49 9.03
N THR A 187 -17.31 13.53 9.64
CA THR A 187 -16.74 14.88 9.71
C THR A 187 -16.63 15.30 11.18
N PRO A 188 -15.83 16.30 11.55
CA PRO A 188 -15.77 16.77 12.95
C PRO A 188 -17.13 17.19 13.53
N ASN A 189 -18.12 17.50 12.68
CA ASN A 189 -19.45 17.96 13.06
C ASN A 189 -20.55 16.91 12.83
N ASP A 190 -20.20 15.67 12.48
CA ASP A 190 -21.15 14.59 12.17
C ASP A 190 -22.02 14.14 13.36
N ARG A 191 -21.81 14.66 14.57
CA ARG A 191 -22.63 14.36 15.75
C ARG A 191 -23.58 15.49 16.17
N ILE A 192 -23.63 16.59 15.41
CA ILE A 192 -24.48 17.72 15.78
C ILE A 192 -25.95 17.44 15.44
N MET A 193 -26.23 16.84 14.28
CA MET A 193 -27.59 16.54 13.83
C MET A 193 -27.87 15.03 13.80
N ALA A 194 -27.06 14.27 13.07
CA ALA A 194 -27.17 12.81 12.97
C ALA A 194 -25.84 12.20 12.48
N PRO A 195 -25.50 10.95 12.88
CA PRO A 195 -24.21 10.32 12.59
C PRO A 195 -23.98 10.09 11.09
N ALA A 196 -22.71 9.91 10.71
CA ALA A 196 -22.36 9.61 9.32
C ALA A 196 -22.91 8.24 8.84
N LEU A 197 -23.36 8.17 7.59
CA LEU A 197 -24.00 6.97 7.02
C LEU A 197 -23.04 5.94 6.43
N PHE A 198 -21.77 6.29 6.19
CA PHE A 198 -20.79 5.38 5.59
C PHE A 198 -20.63 4.08 6.39
N SER A 199 -20.81 4.14 7.71
CA SER A 199 -20.72 2.98 8.60
C SER A 199 -22.07 2.31 8.90
N ALA A 200 -23.20 2.79 8.36
CA ALA A 200 -24.52 2.25 8.68
C ALA A 200 -24.68 0.77 8.29
N GLY A 201 -23.93 0.31 7.28
CA GLY A 201 -23.91 -1.10 6.87
C GLY A 201 -23.04 -2.01 7.74
N LEU A 202 -22.31 -1.47 8.71
CA LEU A 202 -21.44 -2.23 9.63
C LEU A 202 -22.15 -2.56 10.95
N THR A 203 -23.27 -1.91 11.22
CA THR A 203 -24.15 -2.21 12.36
C THR A 203 -25.16 -3.29 12.01
N ASP A 204 -25.59 -4.05 13.01
CA ASP A 204 -26.56 -5.12 12.80
C ASP A 204 -27.92 -4.58 12.36
N ARG A 205 -28.70 -5.42 11.68
CA ARG A 205 -30.01 -5.03 11.13
C ARG A 205 -31.02 -4.60 12.20
N GLN A 206 -30.91 -5.09 13.44
CA GLN A 206 -31.80 -4.72 14.52
C GLN A 206 -31.46 -3.33 15.03
N TYR A 207 -30.17 -3.02 15.24
CA TYR A 207 -29.71 -1.68 15.60
C TYR A 207 -30.19 -0.61 14.63
N VAL A 208 -30.12 -0.87 13.31
CA VAL A 208 -30.60 0.08 12.29
C VAL A 208 -32.11 0.28 12.34
N ARG A 209 -32.90 -0.74 12.73
CA ARG A 209 -34.37 -0.63 12.85
C ARG A 209 -34.81 0.17 14.06
N ASP A 210 -34.02 0.14 15.13
CA ASP A 210 -34.34 0.78 16.41
C ASP A 210 -33.79 2.22 16.52
N SER A 211 -33.08 2.71 15.50
CA SER A 211 -32.44 4.04 15.42
C SER A 211 -33.30 5.11 14.75
#